data_AF-A0A4Y2PQ59-F1
#
_entry.id   AF-A0A4Y2PQ59-F1
#
_cell.length_a   1.000
_cell.length_b   1.000
_cell.length_c   1.000
_cell.angle_alpha   90.00
_cell.angle_beta   90.00
_cell.angle_gamma   90.00
#
_symmetry.space_group_name_H-M   'P 1'
#
loop_
_entity.id
_entity.type
_entity.pdbx_description
1 polymer ?
#
loop_
_entity_poly.entity_id
_entity_poly.type
_entity_poly.pdbx_seq_one_letter_code
_entity_poly.pdbx_strand_id
1 'polypeptide(L)'
;MSLSQAVSIINRNHRKRENRSNEIGEESFLRRSNRNEQSRVKRFCVRSEVSRLQEHSCGTMTGLCSFCLARFWEKEVNSSGKYTKCCQDKKNSFAGNIEYA
;
A
#
# COMPACT_ATOMS: atom_id res chain seq x y z
N MET A 1 -10.91 2.35 21.96
CA MET A 1 -10.30 1.29 22.78
C MET A 1 -10.29 1.78 24.22
N SER A 2 -10.91 1.06 25.16
CA SER A 2 -10.99 1.51 26.55
C SER A 2 -9.67 1.29 27.29
N LEU A 3 -9.48 2.02 28.40
CA LEU A 3 -8.32 1.84 29.27
C LEU A 3 -8.24 0.39 29.82
N SER A 4 -9.38 -0.20 30.17
CA SER A 4 -9.45 -1.60 30.62
C SER A 4 -9.01 -2.61 29.56
N GLN A 5 -9.35 -2.36 28.29
CA GLN A 5 -8.87 -3.16 27.16
C GLN A 5 -7.37 -3.01 26.96
N ALA A 6 -6.85 -1.77 27.03
CA ALA A 6 -5.42 -1.51 26.89
C ALA A 6 -4.60 -2.21 27.98
N VAL A 7 -5.01 -2.10 29.24
CA VAL A 7 -4.36 -2.77 30.38
C VAL A 7 -4.36 -4.30 30.20
N SER A 8 -5.49 -4.87 29.77
CA SER A 8 -5.60 -6.31 29.51
C SER A 8 -4.63 -6.79 28.42
N ILE A 9 -4.49 -6.00 27.34
CA ILE A 9 -3.53 -6.28 26.26
C ILE A 9 -2.10 -6.22 26.78
N ILE A 10 -1.76 -5.20 27.57
CA ILE A 10 -0.42 -5.03 28.14
C ILE A 10 -0.07 -6.23 29.03
N ASN A 11 -0.95 -6.61 29.96
CA ASN A 11 -0.73 -7.74 30.86
C ASN A 11 -0.64 -9.08 30.11
N ARG A 12 -1.46 -9.26 29.07
CA ARG A 12 -1.36 -10.44 28.20
C ARG A 12 -0.02 -10.48 27.47
N ASN A 13 0.46 -9.34 26.97
CA ASN A 13 1.74 -9.26 26.27
C ASN A 13 2.93 -9.43 27.21
N HIS A 14 2.83 -8.95 28.46
CA HIS A 14 3.84 -9.17 29.49
C HIS A 14 4.06 -10.66 29.74
N ARG A 15 2.98 -11.39 30.05
CA ARG A 15 3.04 -12.85 30.25
C ARG A 15 3.63 -13.59 29.06
N LYS A 16 3.28 -13.17 27.83
CA LYS A 16 3.88 -13.76 26.61
C LYS A 16 5.38 -13.51 26.50
N ARG A 17 5.91 -12.38 27.02
CA ARG A 17 7.34 -12.10 27.03
C ARG A 17 8.04 -12.96 28.06
N GLU A 18 7.51 -13.05 29.27
CA GLU A 18 8.06 -13.91 30.33
C GLU A 18 8.13 -15.37 29.89
N ASN A 19 7.03 -15.90 29.33
CA ASN A 19 7.03 -17.26 28.80
C ASN A 19 8.11 -17.46 27.74
N ARG A 20 8.32 -16.49 26.84
CA ARG A 20 9.38 -16.60 25.81
C ARG A 20 10.79 -16.49 26.37
N SER A 21 10.99 -15.75 27.46
CA SER A 21 12.29 -15.69 28.14
C SER A 21 12.62 -17.01 28.83
N ASN A 22 11.59 -17.76 29.23
CA ASN A 22 11.72 -19.06 29.90
C ASN A 22 11.60 -20.26 28.94
N GLU A 23 11.29 -20.04 27.66
CA GLU A 23 11.22 -21.08 26.62
C GLU A 23 12.59 -21.76 26.47
N ILE A 24 12.61 -23.09 26.48
CA ILE A 24 13.81 -23.84 26.08
C ILE A 24 13.97 -23.84 24.55
N GLY A 25 15.15 -24.25 24.08
CA GLY A 25 15.51 -24.20 22.65
C GLY A 25 14.47 -24.85 21.74
N GLU A 26 13.99 -26.04 22.10
CA GLU A 26 13.01 -26.81 21.33
C GLU A 26 11.64 -26.11 21.25
N GLU A 27 11.13 -25.62 22.37
CA GLU A 27 9.87 -24.87 22.41
C GLU A 27 9.95 -23.60 21.55
N SER A 28 11.09 -22.89 21.63
CA SER A 28 11.34 -21.71 20.81
C SER A 28 11.39 -22.03 19.31
N PHE A 29 11.90 -23.22 18.95
CA PHE A 29 11.98 -23.70 17.58
C PHE A 29 10.58 -24.04 17.06
N LEU A 30 9.79 -24.80 17.82
CA LEU A 30 8.41 -25.15 17.46
C LEU A 30 7.54 -23.90 17.27
N ARG A 31 7.64 -22.92 18.18
CA ARG A 31 6.88 -21.66 18.05
C ARG A 31 7.26 -20.87 16.79
N ARG A 32 8.56 -20.82 16.45
CA ARG A 32 9.04 -20.16 15.22
C ARG A 32 8.58 -20.89 13.97
N SER A 33 8.72 -22.22 13.96
CA SER A 33 8.29 -23.07 12.85
C SER A 33 6.81 -22.91 12.57
N ASN A 34 5.95 -22.99 13.61
CA ASN A 34 4.51 -22.82 13.45
C ASN A 34 4.14 -21.44 12.88
N ARG A 35 4.79 -20.36 13.35
CA ARG A 35 4.58 -19.01 12.80
C ARG A 35 4.96 -18.96 11.32
N ASN A 36 6.09 -19.54 10.95
CA ASN A 36 6.55 -19.54 9.55
C ASN A 36 5.56 -20.27 8.64
N GLU A 37 5.03 -21.41 9.09
CA GLU A 37 4.05 -22.17 8.31
C GLU A 37 2.74 -21.39 8.11
N GLN A 38 2.22 -20.74 9.17
CA GLN A 38 1.07 -19.85 9.05
C GLN A 38 1.33 -18.69 8.06
N SER A 39 2.52 -18.11 8.06
CA SER A 39 2.91 -17.08 7.09
C SER A 39 2.96 -17.61 5.66
N ARG A 40 3.41 -18.85 5.43
CA ARG A 40 3.43 -19.47 4.10
C ARG A 40 2.02 -19.65 3.54
N VAL A 41 1.10 -20.18 4.35
CA VAL A 41 -0.31 -20.36 3.96
C VAL A 41 -0.93 -19.03 3.55
N LYS A 42 -0.72 -17.95 4.33
CA LYS A 42 -1.24 -16.61 3.99
C LYS A 42 -0.71 -16.09 2.66
N ARG A 43 0.59 -16.24 2.39
CA ARG A 43 1.19 -15.82 1.11
C ARG A 43 0.61 -16.60 -0.08
N PHE A 44 0.38 -17.90 0.09
CA PHE A 44 -0.26 -18.71 -0.94
C PHE A 44 -1.68 -18.25 -1.23
N CYS A 45 -2.47 -17.95 -0.19
CA CYS A 45 -3.82 -17.41 -0.33
C CYS A 45 -3.84 -16.12 -1.17
N VAL A 46 -3.00 -15.14 -0.82
CA VAL A 46 -2.90 -13.87 -1.58
C VAL A 46 -2.51 -14.12 -3.05
N ARG A 47 -1.56 -15.04 -3.31
CA ARG A 47 -1.16 -15.37 -4.67
C ARG A 47 -2.33 -15.96 -5.49
N SER A 48 -3.17 -16.77 -4.87
CA SER A 48 -4.36 -17.34 -5.51
C SER A 48 -5.45 -16.30 -5.81
N GLU A 49 -5.60 -15.29 -4.96
CA GLU A 49 -6.53 -14.17 -5.19
C GLU A 49 -6.02 -13.27 -6.32
N VAL A 50 -4.72 -12.95 -6.35
CA VAL A 50 -4.11 -12.15 -7.41
C VAL A 50 -4.28 -12.83 -8.78
N SER A 51 -4.15 -14.16 -8.87
CA SER A 51 -4.38 -14.88 -10.13
C SER A 51 -5.82 -14.81 -10.64
N ARG A 52 -6.80 -14.45 -9.80
CA ARG A 52 -8.21 -14.28 -10.19
C ARG A 52 -8.55 -12.85 -10.59
N LEU A 53 -7.65 -11.90 -10.37
CA LEU A 53 -7.86 -10.51 -10.78
C LEU A 53 -7.60 -10.40 -12.29
N GLN A 54 -8.58 -9.88 -13.02
CA GLN A 54 -8.39 -9.51 -14.41
C GLN A 54 -7.44 -8.32 -14.48
N GLU A 55 -6.41 -8.41 -15.32
CA GLU A 55 -5.47 -7.31 -15.54
C GLU A 55 -6.22 -6.12 -16.16
N HIS A 56 -6.19 -4.97 -15.50
CA HIS A 56 -6.72 -3.74 -16.05
C HIS A 56 -5.70 -3.18 -17.05
N SER A 57 -6.08 -3.12 -18.32
CA SER A 57 -5.26 -2.47 -19.35
C SER A 57 -5.42 -0.95 -19.24
N CYS A 58 -4.47 -0.27 -18.58
CA CYS A 58 -4.39 1.20 -18.52
C CYS A 58 -4.11 1.86 -19.89
N GLY A 59 -3.86 1.07 -20.95
CA GLY A 59 -3.54 1.57 -22.29
C GLY A 59 -2.11 2.10 -22.40
N THR A 60 -1.83 2.88 -23.45
CA THR A 60 -0.50 3.49 -23.70
C THR A 60 -0.48 4.96 -23.29
N MET A 61 0.64 5.44 -22.76
CA MET A 61 0.87 6.86 -22.42
C MET A 61 1.05 7.73 -23.67
N THR A 62 -0.04 8.05 -24.35
CA THR A 62 -0.02 8.88 -25.56
C THR A 62 -0.22 10.36 -25.29
N GLY A 63 -0.83 10.73 -24.16
CA GLY A 63 -1.07 12.13 -23.81
C GLY A 63 0.23 12.85 -23.46
N LEU A 64 0.35 14.12 -23.84
CA LEU A 64 1.47 14.99 -23.46
C LEU A 64 0.93 16.25 -22.79
N CYS A 65 1.41 16.55 -21.58
CA CYS A 65 1.01 17.77 -20.89
C CYS A 65 1.65 18.99 -21.57
N SER A 66 0.86 19.93 -22.06
CA SER A 66 1.40 21.14 -22.71
C SER A 66 2.21 22.05 -21.78
N PHE A 67 2.03 21.94 -20.47
CA PHE A 67 2.73 22.77 -19.49
C PHE A 67 4.10 22.21 -19.10
N CYS A 68 4.18 20.95 -18.68
CA CYS A 68 5.43 20.33 -18.23
C CYS A 68 6.00 19.30 -19.21
N LEU A 69 5.35 19.08 -20.35
CA LEU A 69 5.72 18.10 -21.39
C LEU A 69 5.81 16.66 -20.87
N ALA A 70 5.23 16.36 -19.71
CA ALA A 70 5.18 15.01 -19.19
C ALA A 70 4.11 14.18 -19.93
N ARG A 71 4.43 12.91 -20.20
CA ARG A 71 3.47 11.98 -20.79
C ARG A 71 2.44 11.51 -19.77
N PHE A 72 1.23 11.20 -20.20
CA PHE A 72 0.18 10.62 -19.37
C PHE A 72 -0.72 9.66 -20.16
N TRP A 73 -1.46 8.80 -19.45
CA TRP A 73 -2.46 7.92 -20.05
C TRP A 73 -3.74 8.70 -20.36
N GLU A 74 -3.94 9.04 -21.63
CA GLU A 74 -5.10 9.82 -22.08
C GLU A 74 -6.43 9.07 -21.91
N LYS A 75 -6.40 7.74 -21.87
CA LYS A 75 -7.61 6.91 -21.75
C LYS A 75 -7.86 6.40 -20.33
N GLU A 76 -6.99 6.72 -19.38
CA GLU A 76 -7.12 6.28 -18.00
C GLU A 76 -7.80 7.36 -17.15
N VAL A 77 -8.98 7.01 -16.62
CA VAL A 77 -9.68 7.82 -15.63
C VAL A 77 -9.56 7.12 -14.28
N ASN A 78 -9.37 7.89 -13.22
CA ASN A 78 -9.41 7.34 -11.89
C ASN A 78 -10.84 6.86 -11.54
N SER A 79 -10.97 6.20 -10.38
CA SER A 79 -12.26 5.70 -9.87
C SER A 79 -13.35 6.76 -9.71
N SER A 80 -13.00 8.06 -9.73
CA SER A 80 -13.92 9.20 -9.70
C SER A 80 -14.22 9.77 -11.09
N GLY A 81 -13.82 9.09 -12.16
CA GLY A 81 -14.04 9.48 -13.56
C GLY A 81 -13.22 10.69 -14.01
N LYS A 82 -12.17 11.08 -13.26
CA LYS A 82 -11.32 12.22 -13.58
C LYS A 82 -9.93 11.74 -14.02
N TYR A 83 -9.32 12.44 -14.97
CA TYR A 83 -7.92 12.17 -15.34
C TYR A 83 -6.99 12.32 -14.13
N THR A 84 -5.95 11.50 -14.08
CA THR A 84 -4.80 11.72 -13.19
C THR A 84 -4.15 13.05 -13.58
N LYS A 85 -4.44 14.11 -12.82
CA LYS A 85 -3.92 15.46 -13.09
C LYS A 85 -2.39 15.42 -13.07
N CYS A 86 -1.76 15.70 -14.21
CA CYS A 86 -0.30 15.79 -14.32
C CYS A 86 0.26 17.02 -13.58
N CYS A 87 -0.47 18.15 -13.64
CA CYS A 87 -0.16 19.36 -12.89
C CYS A 87 -1.26 19.56 -11.85
N GLN A 88 -0.89 19.60 -10.57
CA GLN A 88 -1.83 20.06 -9.54
C GLN A 88 -2.12 21.56 -9.78
N ASP A 89 -3.38 21.97 -9.63
CA ASP A 89 -3.85 23.31 -9.97
C ASP A 89 -3.14 24.41 -9.14
N LYS A 90 -2.06 24.96 -9.73
CA LYS A 90 -1.52 26.34 -9.71
C LYS A 90 -1.34 27.08 -8.37
N LYS A 91 -0.13 27.64 -8.17
CA LYS A 91 0.06 29.11 -8.05
C LYS A 91 1.52 29.59 -8.18
N ASN A 92 1.71 30.48 -9.17
CA ASN A 92 2.61 31.64 -9.26
C ASN A 92 4.13 31.47 -9.37
N SER A 93 4.64 31.62 -10.59
CA SER A 93 5.43 32.81 -11.00
C SER A 93 5.99 32.59 -12.41
N PHE A 94 5.36 33.19 -13.42
CA PHE A 94 6.07 33.82 -14.54
C PHE A 94 5.09 34.80 -15.19
N ALA A 95 5.28 36.06 -14.83
CA ALA A 95 4.78 37.19 -15.59
C ALA A 95 5.41 37.13 -16.99
N GLY A 96 4.59 37.27 -18.01
CA GLY A 96 5.05 37.24 -19.40
C GLY A 96 3.86 37.20 -20.32
N ASN A 97 3.49 38.37 -20.81
CA ASN A 97 2.48 38.57 -21.84
C ASN A 97 2.71 37.61 -23.01
N ILE A 98 1.64 36.99 -23.51
CA ILE A 98 1.63 36.49 -24.88
C ILE A 98 0.36 37.02 -25.54
N GLU A 99 0.56 38.08 -26.32
CA GLU A 99 -0.26 38.46 -27.46
C GLU A 99 -0.27 37.34 -28.52
N TYR A 100 -1.45 37.14 -29.10
CA TYR A 100 -1.82 36.73 -30.46
C TYR A 100 -1.05 35.64 -31.24
N ALA A 101 -1.82 34.70 -31.80
CA ALA A 101 -2.32 34.78 -33.18
C ALA A 101 -3.62 33.98 -33.35
#